data_AF-A0A2T0B4S6-F1
#
_entry.id   AF-A0A2T0B4S6-F1
#
_cell.length_a   1.000
_cell.length_b   1.000
_cell.length_c   1.000
_cell.angle_alpha   90.00
_cell.angle_beta   90.00
_cell.angle_gamma   90.00
#
_symmetry.space_group_name_H-M   'P 1'
#
loop_
_entity.id
_entity.type
_entity.pdbx_description
1 polymer ?
#
loop_
_entity_poly.entity_id
_entity_poly.type
_entity_poly.pdbx_seq_one_letter_code
_entity_poly.pdbx_strand_id
1 'polypeptide(L)' 'MSNKYLYLIELFICFLRCFFILLVLGDFLPKILDFILYRYMGEINIYDNSVLVYNMVNINKKILYNYIYIFNEFIKL' A
#
# COMPACT_ATOMS: atom_id res chain seq x y z
N MET A 1 -1.10 -35.59 -25.24
CA MET A 1 -2.17 -34.65 -24.84
C MET A 1 -1.98 -34.03 -23.45
N SER A 2 -0.91 -34.34 -22.71
CA SER A 2 -0.73 -33.93 -21.29
C SER A 2 0.03 -32.59 -21.08
N ASN A 3 1.13 -32.34 -21.80
CA ASN A 3 2.03 -31.20 -21.51
C ASN A 3 1.41 -29.80 -21.68
N LYS A 4 0.44 -29.64 -22.59
CA LYS A 4 -0.17 -28.33 -22.87
C LYS A 4 -1.03 -27.83 -21.71
N TYR A 5 -1.74 -28.74 -21.03
CA TYR A 5 -2.56 -28.38 -19.86
C TYR A 5 -1.69 -28.03 -18.66
N LEU A 6 -0.57 -28.73 -18.49
CA LEU A 6 0.39 -28.44 -17.42
C LEU A 6 0.96 -27.01 -17.54
N TYR A 7 1.35 -26.61 -18.75
CA TYR A 7 1.82 -25.25 -19.02
C TYR A 7 0.75 -24.18 -18.77
N LEU A 8 -0.50 -24.44 -19.16
CA LEU A 8 -1.61 -23.51 -18.91
C LEU A 8 -1.90 -23.34 -17.41
N ILE A 9 -1.78 -24.41 -16.62
CA ILE A 9 -1.94 -24.37 -15.17
C ILE A 9 -0.81 -23.54 -14.53
N GLU A 10 0.44 -23.75 -14.93
CA GLU A 10 1.58 -22.96 -14.44
C GLU A 10 1.44 -21.47 -14.77
N LEU A 11 1.02 -21.14 -15.99
CA LEU A 11 0.71 -19.75 -16.37
C LEU A 11 -0.40 -19.15 -15.52
N PHE A 12 -1.47 -19.90 -15.27
CA PHE A 12 -2.58 -19.43 -14.45
C PHE A 12 -2.17 -19.20 -12.99
N ILE A 13 -1.35 -20.08 -12.42
CA ILE A 13 -0.79 -19.92 -11.08
C ILE A 13 0.12 -18.69 -11.01
N CYS A 14 0.96 -18.48 -12.03
CA CYS A 14 1.81 -17.30 -12.13
C CYS A 14 0.97 -16.01 -12.18
N PHE A 15 -0.06 -16.00 -13.03
CA PHE A 15 -0.99 -14.88 -13.16
C PHE A 15 -1.69 -14.56 -11.83
N LEU A 16 -2.22 -15.58 -11.14
CA LEU A 16 -2.86 -15.40 -9.84
C LEU A 16 -1.89 -14.86 -8.78
N ARG A 17 -0.63 -15.31 -8.77
CA ARG A 17 0.40 -14.79 -7.85
C ARG A 17 0.68 -13.31 -8.11
N CYS A 18 0.88 -12.92 -9.37
CA CYS A 18 1.10 -11.53 -9.74
C CYS A 18 -0.11 -10.66 -9.38
N PHE A 19 -1.32 -11.14 -9.66
CA PHE A 19 -2.56 -10.45 -9.31
C PHE A 19 -2.71 -10.27 -7.79
N PHE A 20 -2.37 -11.29 -7.00
CA PHE A 20 -2.38 -11.20 -5.55
C PHE A 20 -1.38 -10.16 -5.03
N ILE A 21 -0.16 -10.12 -5.58
CA ILE A 21 0.84 -9.10 -5.22
C ILE A 21 0.31 -7.69 -5.53
N LEU A 22 -0.31 -7.49 -6.69
CA LEU A 22 -0.92 -6.21 -7.07
C LEU A 22 -2.07 -5.83 -6.15
N LEU A 23 -2.95 -6.77 -5.76
CA LEU A 23 -4.03 -6.52 -4.82
C LEU A 23 -3.51 -6.13 -3.43
N VAL A 24 -2.52 -6.88 -2.91
CA VAL A 24 -1.98 -6.64 -1.57
C VAL A 24 -1.22 -5.32 -1.51
N LEU A 25 -0.29 -5.10 -2.44
CA LEU A 25 0.51 -3.88 -2.46
C LEU A 25 -0.31 -2.67 -2.89
N GLY A 26 -1.27 -2.89 -3.79
CA GLY A 26 -2.05 -1.83 -4.35
C GLY A 26 -3.19 -1.37 -3.44
N ASP A 27 -4.07 -2.27 -3.04
CA ASP A 27 -5.28 -1.87 -2.31
C ASP A 27 -5.14 -2.01 -0.78
N PHE A 28 -4.59 -3.13 -0.32
CA PHE A 28 -4.52 -3.40 1.12
C PHE A 28 -3.43 -2.58 1.83
N LEU A 29 -2.23 -2.53 1.26
CA LEU A 29 -1.09 -1.84 1.88
C LEU A 29 -1.36 -0.35 2.15
N PRO A 30 -1.88 0.48 1.22
CA PRO A 30 -2.16 1.87 1.51
C PRO A 30 -3.23 2.04 2.59
N LYS A 31 -4.28 1.20 2.59
CA LYS A 31 -5.34 1.23 3.62
C LYS A 31 -4.79 0.89 5.01
N ILE A 32 -3.90 -0.11 5.09
CA ILE A 32 -3.24 -0.49 6.34
C ILE A 32 -2.33 0.64 6.83
N LEU A 33 -1.52 1.23 5.94
CA LEU A 33 -0.66 2.35 6.32
C LEU A 33 -1.47 3.56 6.79
N ASP A 34 -2.58 3.88 6.10
CA ASP A 34 -3.45 4.99 6.47
C ASP A 34 -4.07 4.76 7.85
N PHE A 35 -4.55 3.54 8.13
CA PHE A 35 -5.06 3.17 9.45
C PHE A 35 -4.00 3.26 10.56
N ILE A 36 -2.79 2.74 10.30
CA ILE A 36 -1.68 2.80 11.26
C ILE A 36 -1.30 4.26 11.54
N LEU A 37 -1.17 5.08 10.50
CA LEU A 37 -0.80 6.49 10.64
C LEU A 37 -1.89 7.31 11.32
N TYR A 38 -3.16 7.07 11.00
CA TYR A 38 -4.29 7.70 11.68
C TYR A 38 -4.28 7.38 13.18
N ARG A 39 -4.10 6.11 13.55
CA ARG A 39 -4.05 5.69 14.95
C ARG A 39 -2.84 6.26 15.68
N TYR A 40 -1.66 6.20 15.06
CA TYR A 40 -0.44 6.76 15.62
C TYR A 40 -0.59 8.27 15.86
N MET A 41 -1.14 9.02 14.89
CA MET A 41 -1.38 10.46 15.03
C MET A 41 -2.45 10.80 16.07
N GLY A 42 -3.51 10.00 16.19
CA GLY A 42 -4.55 10.18 17.21
C GLY A 42 -4.02 10.05 18.64
N GLU A 43 -2.98 9.25 18.84
CA GLU A 43 -2.26 9.13 20.12
C GLU A 43 -1.18 10.22 20.32
N ILE A 44 -0.73 10.90 19.24
CA ILE A 44 0.30 11.96 19.26
C ILE A 44 -0.25 13.37 19.61
N ASN A 45 -1.52 13.50 20.02
CA ASN A 45 -2.09 14.74 20.59
C ASN A 45 -1.35 15.31 21.84
N ILE A 46 -0.17 14.78 22.18
CA ILE A 46 0.66 15.12 23.34
C ILE A 46 2.01 15.75 22.92
N TYR A 47 2.41 15.74 21.64
CA TYR A 47 3.71 16.27 21.21
C TYR A 47 3.67 17.67 20.57
N ASP A 48 3.05 18.64 21.25
CA ASP A 48 3.17 20.07 20.88
C ASP A 48 4.60 20.64 21.04
N ASN A 49 5.53 19.86 21.65
CA ASN A 49 6.83 20.37 22.08
C ASN A 49 8.05 19.87 21.27
N SER A 50 7.86 19.05 20.23
CA SER A 50 8.99 18.53 19.43
C SER A 50 8.82 18.80 17.93
N VAL A 51 9.39 19.94 17.50
CA VAL A 51 9.43 20.39 16.10
C VAL A 51 10.04 19.32 15.17
N LEU A 52 11.00 18.54 15.66
CA LEU A 52 11.65 17.46 14.89
C LEU A 52 10.71 16.27 14.63
N VAL A 53 9.98 15.83 15.67
CA VAL A 53 9.03 14.72 15.55
C VAL A 53 7.85 15.16 14.67
N TYR A 54 7.35 16.38 14.85
CA TYR A 54 6.31 16.95 14.01
C TYR A 54 6.74 17.00 12.53
N ASN A 55 7.95 17.48 12.22
CA ASN A 55 8.43 17.52 10.83
C ASN A 55 8.62 16.13 10.22
N MET A 56 9.16 15.16 10.95
CA MET A 56 9.28 13.78 10.45
C MET A 56 7.91 13.15 10.18
N VAL A 57 6.96 13.32 11.10
CA VAL A 57 5.58 12.81 10.93
C VAL A 57 4.90 13.49 9.74
N ASN A 58 5.10 14.79 9.54
CA ASN A 58 4.49 15.53 8.44
C ASN A 58 5.09 15.16 7.07
N ILE A 59 6.41 14.92 6.98
CA ILE A 59 7.08 14.43 5.77
C ILE A 59 6.59 13.02 5.43
N ASN A 60 6.49 12.12 6.42
CA ASN A 60 5.98 10.76 6.21
C ASN A 60 4.51 10.77 5.77
N LYS A 61 3.70 11.69 6.32
CA LYS A 61 2.31 11.91 5.89
C LYS A 61 2.26 12.33 4.42
N LYS A 62 3.09 13.28 4.00
CA LYS A 62 3.15 13.73 2.60
C LYS A 62 3.55 12.60 1.64
N ILE A 63 4.49 11.74 2.04
CA ILE A 63 4.89 10.57 1.24
C ILE A 63 3.74 9.57 1.13
N LEU A 64 3.04 9.28 2.23
CA LEU A 64 1.88 8.38 2.19
C LEU A 64 0.78 8.94 1.29
N TYR A 65 0.40 10.21 1.46
CA TYR A 65 -0.65 10.81 0.64
C TYR A 65 -0.28 10.82 -0.84
N ASN A 66 0.98 11.09 -1.18
CA ASN A 66 1.45 11.00 -2.56
C ASN A 66 1.37 9.57 -3.10
N TYR A 67 1.72 8.56 -2.28
CA TYR A 67 1.59 7.16 -2.66
C TYR A 67 0.13 6.77 -2.91
N ILE A 68 -0.78 7.10 -2.00
CA ILE A 68 -2.22 6.86 -2.14
C ILE A 68 -2.77 7.59 -3.37
N TYR A 69 -2.38 8.84 -3.58
CA TYR A 69 -2.81 9.65 -4.72
C TYR A 69 -2.37 9.02 -6.05
N ILE A 70 -1.08 8.71 -6.19
CA ILE A 70 -0.55 8.08 -7.40
C ILE A 70 -1.24 6.74 -7.64
N PHE A 71 -1.39 5.94 -6.59
CA PHE A 71 -2.05 4.64 -6.68
C PHE A 71 -3.52 4.75 -7.13
N ASN A 72 -4.27 5.70 -6.55
CA ASN A 72 -5.65 5.96 -6.95
C ASN A 72 -5.76 6.45 -8.40
N GLU A 73 -4.83 7.27 -8.87
CA GLU A 73 -4.79 7.68 -10.28
C GLU A 73 -4.45 6.52 -11.21
N PHE A 74 -3.59 5.57 -10.79
CA PHE A 74 -3.33 4.33 -11.53
C PHE A 74 -4.55 3.41 -11.62
N ILE A 75 -5.40 3.35 -10.58
CA ILE A 75 -6.63 2.55 -10.59
C ILE A 75 -7.78 3.22 -11.35
N LYS A 76 -7.82 4.56 -11.39
CA LYS A 76 -8.86 5.29 -12.13
C LYS A 76 -8.70 5.22 -13.65
N LEU A 77 -7.51 4.88 -14.14
CA LEU A 77 -7.23 4.56 -15.55
C LEU A 77 -7.83 3.21 -15.94
#